data_AF-A0A354XHX1-F1
#
_entry.id   AF-A0A354XHX1-F1
#
_cell.length_a   1.000
_cell.length_b   1.000
_cell.length_c   1.000
_cell.angle_alpha   90.00
_cell.angle_beta   90.00
_cell.angle_gamma   90.00
#
_symmetry.space_group_name_H-M   'P 1'
#
loop_
_entity.id
_entity.type
_entity.pdbx_description
1 polymer ?
#
loop_
_entity_poly.entity_id
_entity_poly.type
_entity_poly.pdbx_seq_one_letter_code
_entity_poly.pdbx_strand_id
1 'polypeptide(L)'
;MEKRQELYAGKAKSVYTTDDPDLLVLQFRDDTSAFDGKKKEALARKGMVNNIFNAFIMERLEEGGIPTHFEKQLSDNESLVKKMQMIPVECVVRNIAAGGLVKRLGV
;
A
#
# COMPACT_ATOMS: atom_id res chain seq x y z
N MET A 1 -12.77 3.26 16.22
CA MET A 1 -11.55 3.46 15.41
C MET A 1 -11.38 4.94 15.18
N GLU A 2 -10.56 5.52 16.03
CA GLU A 2 -10.17 6.93 15.99
C GLU A 2 -8.78 7.03 15.35
N LYS A 3 -8.66 7.77 14.25
CA LYS A 3 -7.36 8.08 13.63
C LYS A 3 -6.63 9.09 14.52
N ARG A 4 -5.40 8.77 14.93
CA ARG A 4 -4.58 9.62 15.81
C ARG A 4 -3.37 10.19 15.06
N GLN A 5 -2.20 10.17 15.70
CA GLN A 5 -0.98 10.80 15.20
C GLN A 5 -0.43 10.08 13.96
N GLU A 6 0.06 10.85 12.99
CA GLU A 6 0.85 10.34 11.87
C GLU A 6 2.18 9.78 12.38
N LEU A 7 2.45 8.50 12.10
CA LEU A 7 3.72 7.86 12.41
C LEU A 7 4.78 8.23 11.39
N TYR A 8 4.45 8.07 10.10
CA TYR A 8 5.33 8.45 9.00
C TYR A 8 4.59 8.56 7.67
N ALA A 9 5.18 9.35 6.78
CA ALA A 9 4.76 9.56 5.41
C ALA A 9 5.72 8.87 4.43
N GLY A 10 5.27 7.83 3.75
CA GLY A 10 5.98 7.23 2.62
C GLY A 10 5.83 8.03 1.33
N LYS A 11 6.21 7.45 0.18
CA LYS A 11 6.03 8.10 -1.14
C LYS A 11 4.58 8.14 -1.63
N ALA A 12 3.77 7.15 -1.24
CA ALA A 12 2.39 6.97 -1.74
C ALA A 12 1.34 6.80 -0.62
N LYS A 13 1.79 6.58 0.63
CA LYS A 13 0.94 6.27 1.77
C LYS A 13 1.41 7.04 2.99
N SER A 14 0.48 7.56 3.79
CA SER A 14 0.73 8.02 5.16
C SER A 14 0.15 7.00 6.14
N VAL A 15 0.85 6.79 7.25
CA VAL A 15 0.50 5.79 8.27
C VAL A 15 0.19 6.50 9.57
N TYR A 16 -0.96 6.19 10.15
CA TYR A 16 -1.45 6.82 11.37
C TYR A 16 -1.71 5.77 12.46
N THR A 17 -1.44 6.15 13.70
CA THR A 17 -1.86 5.38 14.89
C THR A 17 -3.38 5.42 15.05
N THR A 18 -3.89 4.48 15.85
CA THR A 18 -5.30 4.48 16.27
C THR A 18 -5.44 4.47 17.80
N ASP A 19 -6.68 4.40 18.27
CA ASP A 19 -7.02 4.08 19.65
C ASP A 19 -6.61 2.67 20.10
N ASP A 20 -6.39 1.77 19.15
CA ASP A 20 -5.86 0.43 19.36
C ASP A 20 -4.36 0.38 19.00
N PRO A 21 -3.46 -0.04 19.91
CA PRO A 21 -2.02 -0.08 19.66
C PRO A 21 -1.58 -1.11 18.59
N ASP A 22 -2.43 -2.09 18.30
CA ASP A 22 -2.18 -3.15 17.32
C ASP A 22 -2.76 -2.84 15.94
N LEU A 23 -3.46 -1.71 15.78
CA LEU A 23 -4.06 -1.29 14.54
C LEU A 23 -3.53 0.08 14.06
N LEU A 24 -3.45 0.22 12.74
CA LEU A 24 -3.01 1.42 12.04
C LEU A 24 -4.01 1.81 10.97
N VAL A 25 -4.06 3.11 10.64
CA VAL A 25 -4.75 3.61 9.45
C VAL A 25 -3.73 3.89 8.35
N LEU A 26 -3.92 3.26 7.20
CA LEU A 26 -3.20 3.58 5.97
C LEU A 26 -4.03 4.54 5.14
N GLN A 27 -3.50 5.74 4.89
CA GLN A 27 -4.08 6.71 3.96
C GLN A 27 -3.31 6.67 2.63
N PHE A 28 -4.00 6.33 1.56
CA PHE A 28 -3.46 6.31 0.20
C PHE A 28 -3.54 7.70 -0.41
N ARG A 29 -2.41 8.21 -0.92
CA ARG A 29 -2.29 9.57 -1.42
C ARG A 29 -2.31 9.62 -2.94
N ASP A 30 -2.72 10.77 -3.48
CA ASP A 30 -2.72 11.04 -4.92
C ASP A 30 -1.30 11.32 -5.47
N ASP A 31 -0.32 11.46 -4.59
CA ASP A 31 1.09 11.69 -4.93
C ASP A 31 1.65 10.56 -5.79
N THR A 32 2.24 10.91 -6.93
CA THR A 32 2.96 9.96 -7.80
C THR A 32 4.42 10.33 -7.91
N SER A 33 5.28 9.37 -7.59
CA SER A 33 6.72 9.45 -7.79
C SER A 33 7.14 8.45 -8.87
N ALA A 34 7.67 8.93 -9.99
CA ALA A 34 8.35 8.09 -10.99
C ALA A 34 9.86 8.37 -10.97
N PHE A 35 10.66 7.44 -11.50
CA PHE A 35 12.12 7.58 -11.67
C PHE A 35 12.86 7.99 -10.38
N ASP A 36 12.77 7.18 -9.33
CA ASP A 36 13.40 7.45 -8.03
C ASP A 36 12.99 8.78 -7.36
N GLY A 37 11.80 9.29 -7.68
CA GLY A 37 11.27 10.53 -7.07
C GLY A 37 11.65 11.80 -7.81
N LYS A 38 12.27 11.71 -8.99
CA LYS A 38 12.59 12.87 -9.84
C LYS A 38 11.34 13.57 -10.40
N LYS A 39 10.22 12.87 -10.53
CA LYS A 39 8.94 13.44 -10.97
C LYS A 39 7.90 13.25 -9.87
N LYS A 40 7.48 14.36 -9.23
CA LYS A 40 6.37 14.41 -8.28
C LYS A 40 5.19 15.09 -8.95
N GLU A 41 4.17 14.32 -9.32
CA GLU A 41 2.91 14.84 -9.85
C GLU A 41 1.77 14.25 -9.04
N ALA A 42 0.76 15.06 -8.72
CA ALA A 42 -0.48 14.57 -8.15
C ALA A 42 -1.34 13.99 -9.27
N LEU A 43 -1.78 12.74 -9.13
CA LEU A 43 -2.72 12.11 -10.03
C LEU A 43 -4.06 12.00 -9.30
N ALA A 44 -5.02 12.82 -9.71
CA ALA A 44 -6.33 12.86 -9.07
C ALA A 44 -6.95 11.46 -8.99
N ARG A 45 -7.54 11.13 -7.83
CA ARG A 45 -8.21 9.86 -7.54
C ARG A 45 -7.28 8.64 -7.41
N LYS A 46 -5.96 8.80 -7.57
CA LYS A 46 -5.02 7.67 -7.46
C LYS A 46 -5.10 7.00 -6.08
N GLY A 47 -5.13 7.80 -5.01
CA GLY A 47 -5.22 7.31 -3.64
C GLY A 47 -6.48 6.49 -3.43
N MET A 48 -7.62 7.01 -3.88
CA MET A 48 -8.90 6.31 -3.84
C MET A 48 -8.88 4.99 -4.62
N VAL A 49 -8.45 5.03 -5.89
CA VAL A 49 -8.40 3.82 -6.74
C VAL A 49 -7.48 2.78 -6.11
N ASN A 50 -6.31 3.15 -5.63
CA ASN A 50 -5.37 2.22 -5.01
C ASN A 50 -5.88 1.63 -3.70
N ASN A 51 -6.58 2.41 -2.88
CA ASN A 51 -7.13 1.92 -1.61
C ASN A 51 -8.25 0.90 -1.86
N ILE A 52 -9.20 1.22 -2.74
CA ILE A 52 -10.29 0.30 -3.12
C ILE A 52 -9.72 -0.96 -3.78
N PHE A 53 -8.76 -0.81 -4.71
CA PHE A 53 -8.12 -1.94 -5.36
C PHE A 53 -7.35 -2.82 -4.36
N ASN A 54 -6.63 -2.20 -3.42
CA ASN A 54 -5.93 -2.91 -2.36
C ASN A 54 -6.92 -3.71 -1.49
N ALA A 55 -8.01 -3.11 -1.04
CA ALA A 55 -9.04 -3.79 -0.26
C ALA A 55 -9.57 -5.03 -1.01
N PHE A 56 -9.98 -4.86 -2.27
CA PHE A 56 -10.46 -5.96 -3.10
C PHE A 56 -9.47 -7.12 -3.20
N ILE A 57 -8.18 -6.84 -3.46
CA ILE A 57 -7.17 -7.90 -3.58
C ILE A 57 -6.90 -8.58 -2.23
N MET A 58 -6.77 -7.82 -1.15
CA MET A 58 -6.51 -8.38 0.18
C MET A 58 -7.65 -9.31 0.63
N GLU A 59 -8.90 -8.90 0.43
CA GLU A 59 -10.07 -9.74 0.72
C GLU A 59 -10.05 -11.06 -0.07
N ARG A 60 -9.73 -11.02 -1.38
CA ARG A 60 -9.61 -12.24 -2.19
C ARG A 60 -8.47 -13.15 -1.72
N LEU A 61 -7.37 -12.58 -1.24
CA LEU A 61 -6.25 -13.36 -0.67
C LEU A 61 -6.67 -14.06 0.63
N GLU A 62 -7.41 -13.36 1.50
CA GLU A 62 -7.92 -13.94 2.75
C GLU A 62 -8.96 -15.03 2.51
N GLU A 63 -9.88 -14.83 1.55
CA GLU A 63 -10.80 -15.87 1.08
C GLU A 63 -10.05 -17.11 0.55
N GLY A 64 -8.87 -16.90 -0.05
CA GLY A 64 -7.96 -17.96 -0.49
C GLY A 64 -7.11 -18.59 0.62
N GLY A 65 -7.29 -18.19 1.88
CA GLY A 65 -6.56 -18.71 3.05
C GLY A 65 -5.18 -18.08 3.29
N ILE A 66 -4.86 -16.97 2.60
CA ILE A 66 -3.60 -16.24 2.80
C ILE A 66 -3.83 -15.16 3.86
N PRO A 67 -3.17 -15.21 5.03
CA PRO A 67 -3.35 -14.19 6.04
C PRO A 67 -2.77 -12.84 5.58
N THR A 68 -3.55 -11.78 5.73
CA THR A 68 -3.10 -10.42 5.42
C THR A 68 -3.15 -9.51 6.66
N HIS A 69 -2.62 -8.30 6.50
CA HIS A 69 -2.75 -7.25 7.49
C HIS A 69 -4.07 -6.49 7.40
N PHE A 70 -4.87 -6.71 6.36
CA PHE A 70 -6.04 -5.89 6.09
C PHE A 70 -7.16 -6.24 7.06
N GLU A 71 -7.77 -5.23 7.67
CA GLU A 71 -8.92 -5.44 8.56
C GLU A 71 -10.21 -5.01 7.87
N LYS A 72 -10.24 -3.78 7.35
CA LYS A 72 -11.36 -3.25 6.59
C LYS A 72 -11.03 -1.90 5.95
N GLN A 73 -11.80 -1.54 4.93
CA GLN A 73 -11.82 -0.19 4.40
C GLN A 73 -12.55 0.77 5.37
N LEU A 74 -12.02 1.98 5.57
CA LEU A 74 -12.63 3.03 6.40
C LEU A 74 -13.28 4.13 5.56
N SER A 75 -12.68 4.45 4.42
CA SER A 75 -13.16 5.45 3.47
C SER A 75 -12.61 5.16 2.07
N ASP A 76 -12.92 6.00 1.09
CA ASP A 76 -12.38 5.86 -0.27
C ASP A 76 -10.85 5.80 -0.31
N ASN A 77 -10.14 6.52 0.59
CA ASN A 77 -8.68 6.60 0.60
C ASN A 77 -8.02 6.03 1.86
N GLU A 78 -8.79 5.49 2.81
CA GLU A 78 -8.25 4.93 4.05
C GLU A 78 -8.66 3.48 4.28
N SER A 79 -7.72 2.70 4.81
CA SER A 79 -7.92 1.33 5.29
C SER A 79 -7.36 1.16 6.70
N LEU A 80 -8.05 0.34 7.50
CA LEU A 80 -7.57 -0.15 8.78
C LEU A 80 -6.75 -1.43 8.55
N VAL A 81 -5.58 -1.50 9.18
CA VAL A 81 -4.67 -2.64 9.05
C VAL A 81 -4.05 -3.01 10.40
N LYS A 82 -3.65 -4.27 10.55
CA LYS A 82 -2.79 -4.75 11.63
C LYS A 82 -1.43 -4.05 11.56
N LYS A 83 -0.91 -3.67 12.72
CA LYS A 83 0.45 -3.17 12.88
C LYS A 83 1.44 -4.33 12.68
N MET A 84 2.33 -4.17 11.70
CA MET A 84 3.31 -5.20 11.34
C MET A 84 4.74 -4.68 11.52
N GLN A 85 5.64 -5.54 11.97
CA GLN A 85 7.07 -5.33 11.82
C GLN A 85 7.49 -5.77 10.40
N MET A 86 7.71 -4.81 9.52
CA MET A 86 8.05 -5.09 8.12
C MET A 86 9.43 -5.74 8.01
N ILE A 87 9.51 -6.87 7.28
CA ILE A 87 10.79 -7.40 6.80
C ILE A 87 11.24 -6.47 5.65
N PRO A 88 12.46 -5.91 5.67
CA PRO A 88 12.91 -4.92 4.69
C PRO A 88 13.34 -5.57 3.36
N VAL A 89 12.50 -6.44 2.80
CA VAL A 89 12.73 -7.19 1.57
C VAL A 89 11.47 -7.12 0.71
N GLU A 90 11.65 -6.84 -0.59
CA GLU A 90 10.57 -6.88 -1.56
C GLU A 90 10.56 -8.24 -2.27
N CYS A 91 9.44 -8.96 -2.21
CA CYS A 91 9.24 -10.23 -2.91
C CYS A 91 8.58 -9.96 -4.27
N VAL A 92 9.28 -10.31 -5.37
CA VAL A 92 8.80 -10.06 -6.74
C VAL A 92 8.62 -11.38 -7.49
N VAL A 93 7.39 -11.67 -7.90
CA VAL A 93 7.06 -12.83 -8.75
C VAL A 93 6.92 -12.37 -10.20
N ARG A 94 7.42 -13.16 -11.16
CA ARG A 94 7.40 -12.83 -12.59
C ARG A 94 6.87 -14.01 -13.39
N ASN A 95 5.70 -13.85 -14.00
CA ASN A 95 5.17 -14.80 -14.99
C ASN A 95 5.71 -14.53 -16.39
N ILE A 96 6.05 -13.26 -16.69
CA ILE A 96 6.56 -12.80 -17.98
C ILE A 96 7.77 -11.89 -17.73
N ALA A 97 8.76 -11.91 -18.63
CA ALA A 97 9.91 -11.02 -18.58
C ALA A 97 9.49 -9.58 -18.94
N ALA A 98 9.67 -8.64 -17.99
CA ALA A 98 9.36 -7.23 -18.20
C ALA A 98 10.19 -6.30 -17.31
N GLY A 99 10.24 -5.02 -17.67
CA GLY A 99 10.79 -3.93 -16.87
C GLY A 99 12.28 -4.13 -16.53
N GLY A 100 12.62 -3.96 -15.25
CA GLY A 100 14.00 -4.05 -14.77
C GLY A 100 14.67 -5.41 -14.98
N LEU A 101 13.90 -6.49 -15.21
CA LEU A 101 14.47 -7.81 -15.55
C LEU A 101 15.04 -7.79 -16.98
N VAL A 102 14.23 -7.38 -17.95
CA VAL A 102 14.62 -7.26 -19.38
C VAL A 102 15.82 -6.35 -19.53
N LYS A 103 15.80 -5.17 -18.89
CA LYS A 103 16.93 -4.23 -18.94
C LYS A 103 18.24 -4.83 -18.38
N ARG A 104 18.14 -5.70 -17.38
CA ARG A 104 19.30 -6.29 -16.70
C ARG A 104 19.87 -7.49 -17.44
N LEU A 105 19.00 -8.32 -18.02
CA LEU A 105 19.39 -9.60 -18.60
C LEU A 105 19.38 -9.61 -20.14
N GLY A 106 18.78 -8.61 -20.79
CA GLY A 106 18.70 -8.52 -22.25
C GLY A 106 17.79 -9.56 -22.90
N VAL A 107 16.80 -10.07 -22.17
CA VAL A 107 15.82 -11.07 -22.62
C VAL A 107 14.51 -10.47 -23.08
#